data_AF-A0A382H0T0-F1
#
_entry.id   AF-A0A382H0T0-F1
#
_cell.length_a   1.000
_cell.length_b   1.000
_cell.length_c   1.000
_cell.angle_alpha   90.00
_cell.angle_beta   90.00
_cell.angle_gamma   90.00
#
_symmetry.space_group_name_H-M   'P 1'
#
loop_
_entity.id
_entity.type
_entity.pdbx_description
1 polymer ?
#
loop_
_entity_poly.entity_id
_entity_poly.type
_entity_poly.pdbx_seq_one_letter_code
_entity_poly.pdbx_strand_id
1 'polypeptide(L)' 'MGILNVTPDSFSDGGQFFSHRSAVDHALQMIEDGADIIDVGGESTRPGAEPLTVENELDRTIPVIESIRE' A
#
# COMPACT_ATOMS: atom_id res chain seq x y z
N MET A 1 -5.66 -14.27 -0.78
CA MET A 1 -5.41 -13.09 0.08
C MET A 1 -4.09 -12.47 -0.35
N GLY A 2 -4.10 -11.24 -0.88
CA GLY A 2 -2.91 -10.46 -1.23
C GLY A 2 -2.56 -9.47 -0.12
N ILE A 3 -1.28 -9.09 -0.01
CA ILE A 3 -0.80 -8.13 0.99
C ILE A 3 -0.22 -6.93 0.24
N LEU A 4 -0.83 -5.77 0.43
CA LEU A 4 -0.45 -4.50 -0.18
C LEU A 4 0.12 -3.56 0.88
N ASN A 5 1.45 -3.49 0.95
CA ASN A 5 2.14 -2.56 1.84
C ASN A 5 2.29 -1.20 1.16
N VAL A 6 1.56 -0.23 1.66
CA VAL A 6 1.60 1.16 1.20
C VAL A 6 2.66 1.91 2.00
N THR A 7 3.93 1.48 1.86
CA THR A 7 5.07 2.10 2.55
C THR A 7 6.23 2.48 1.60
N PRO A 8 6.94 3.61 1.82
CA PRO A 8 8.01 4.08 0.93
C PRO A 8 9.12 3.07 0.63
N ASP A 9 9.34 2.14 1.56
CA ASP A 9 10.37 1.08 1.55
C ASP A 9 9.87 -0.26 1.00
N SER A 10 8.61 -0.36 0.54
CA SER A 10 8.06 -1.59 -0.04
C SER A 10 8.17 -1.65 -1.57
N PHE A 11 8.48 -0.53 -2.22
CA PHE A 11 8.71 -0.49 -3.67
C PHE A 11 10.20 -0.18 -3.92
N SER A 12 10.86 -1.01 -4.71
CA SER A 12 12.32 -1.04 -4.93
C SER A 12 12.93 0.24 -5.52
N ASP A 13 12.12 1.26 -5.83
CA ASP A 13 12.53 2.42 -6.62
C ASP A 13 12.82 3.67 -5.75
N GLY A 14 13.20 3.46 -4.48
CA GLY A 14 13.84 4.50 -3.67
C GLY A 14 12.94 5.63 -3.18
N GLY A 15 11.64 5.38 -3.00
CA GLY A 15 10.71 6.29 -2.31
C GLY A 15 10.42 7.64 -2.99
N GLN A 16 11.06 7.97 -4.11
CA GLN A 16 10.85 9.22 -4.85
C GLN A 16 9.57 9.23 -5.70
N PHE A 17 9.04 8.04 -6.02
CA PHE A 17 7.77 7.85 -6.70
C PHE A 17 6.92 6.85 -5.90
N PHE A 18 6.74 7.11 -4.61
CA PHE A 18 5.67 6.45 -3.86
C PHE A 18 4.33 6.88 -4.45
N SER A 19 3.97 6.31 -5.60
CA SER A 19 2.82 6.72 -6.36
C SER A 19 1.67 5.88 -5.88
N HIS A 20 0.65 6.49 -5.31
CA HIS A 20 -0.62 5.83 -5.02
C HIS A 20 -1.07 4.94 -6.19
N ARG A 21 -0.78 5.38 -7.42
CA ARG A 21 -0.98 4.63 -8.66
C ARG A 21 -0.30 3.25 -8.69
N SER A 22 0.97 3.12 -8.30
CA SER A 22 1.63 1.81 -8.29
C SER A 22 1.04 0.86 -7.25
N ALA A 23 0.55 1.39 -6.12
CA ALA A 23 -0.17 0.57 -5.14
C ALA A 23 -1.52 0.09 -5.69
N VAL A 24 -2.24 0.96 -6.41
CA VAL A 24 -3.49 0.59 -7.09
C VAL A 24 -3.25 -0.43 -8.19
N ASP A 25 -2.27 -0.21 -9.06
CA ASP A 25 -1.94 -1.15 -10.15
C ASP A 25 -1.57 -2.53 -9.58
N HIS A 26 -0.81 -2.58 -8.49
CA HIS A 26 -0.47 -3.84 -7.83
C HIS A 26 -1.68 -4.51 -7.19
N ALA A 27 -2.59 -3.75 -6.59
CA ALA A 27 -3.85 -4.29 -6.06
C ALA A 27 -4.72 -4.88 -7.18
N LEU A 28 -4.84 -4.18 -8.31
CA LEU A 28 -5.57 -4.67 -9.48
C LEU A 28 -4.94 -5.96 -10.03
N GLN A 29 -3.61 -6.04 -10.08
CA GLN A 29 -2.93 -7.28 -10.47
C GLN A 29 -3.24 -8.42 -9.49
N MET A 30 -3.25 -8.17 -8.17
CA MET A 30 -3.63 -9.20 -7.19
C MET A 30 -5.06 -9.70 -7.42
N ILE A 31 -5.99 -8.82 -7.79
CA ILE A 31 -7.37 -9.21 -8.15
C ILE A 31 -7.37 -10.09 -9.39
N GLU A 32 -6.64 -9.70 -10.46
CA GLU A 32 -6.49 -10.51 -11.68
C GLU A 32 -5.88 -11.89 -11.41
N ASP A 33 -4.92 -11.95 -10.48
CA ASP A 33 -4.26 -13.18 -10.04
C ASP A 33 -5.17 -14.04 -9.12
N GLY A 34 -6.37 -13.56 -8.80
CA GLY A 34 -7.40 -14.31 -8.06
C GLY A 34 -7.43 -14.05 -6.55
N ALA A 35 -6.95 -12.91 -6.07
CA ALA A 35 -7.06 -12.56 -4.65
C ALA A 35 -8.50 -12.17 -4.27
N ASP A 36 -9.16 -13.01 -3.45
CA ASP A 36 -10.48 -12.70 -2.89
C ASP A 36 -10.47 -11.60 -1.82
N ILE A 37 -9.30 -11.38 -1.19
CA ILE A 37 -9.08 -10.43 -0.10
C ILE A 37 -7.73 -9.75 -0.33
N ILE A 38 -7.67 -8.44 -0.10
CA ILE A 38 -6.42 -7.68 -0.07
C ILE A 38 -6.29 -7.03 1.31
N ASP A 39 -5.17 -7.28 1.98
CA ASP A 39 -4.78 -6.67 3.25
C ASP A 39 -3.90 -5.44 2.96
N VAL A 40 -4.37 -4.25 3.33
CA VAL A 40 -3.73 -2.97 3.01
C VAL A 40 -3.18 -2.34 4.28
N GLY A 41 -1.87 -2.10 4.34
CA GLY A 41 -1.21 -1.49 5.51
C GLY A 41 -0.36 -0.29 5.11
N GLY A 42 -0.47 0.83 5.84
CA GLY A 42 0.31 2.05 5.60
C GLY A 42 1.53 2.22 6.52
N GLU A 43 1.56 1.49 7.63
CA GLU A 43 2.68 1.41 8.56
C GLU A 43 3.51 0.12 8.38
N SER A 44 4.83 0.25 8.48
CA SER A 44 5.76 -0.90 8.43
C SER A 44 6.01 -1.42 9.84
N THR A 45 5.87 -2.73 10.03
CA THR A 45 6.19 -3.42 11.29
C THR A 45 7.58 -4.08 11.28
N ARG A 46 8.41 -3.76 10.27
CA ARG A 46 9.77 -4.30 10.15
C ARG A 46 10.66 -3.82 11.31
N PRO A 47 11.65 -4.62 11.76
CA PRO A 47 12.58 -4.19 12.80
C PRO A 47 13.29 -2.88 12.42
N GLY A 48 13.22 -1.88 13.30
CA GLY A 48 13.80 -0.56 13.06
C GLY A 48 12.98 0.38 12.18
N ALA A 49 11.73 0.03 11.85
CA ALA A 49 10.80 0.97 11.24
C ALA A 49 10.48 2.11 12.21
N GLU A 50 10.52 3.34 11.69
CA GLU A 50 10.08 4.51 12.43
C GLU A 50 8.55 4.47 12.57
N PRO A 51 7.99 4.70 13.78
CA PRO A 51 6.56 4.75 13.99
C PRO A 51 5.89 5.78 13.08
N LEU A 52 4.72 5.43 12.56
CA LEU A 52 3.93 6.32 11.73
C LEU A 52 2.84 6.99 12.57
N THR A 53 2.57 8.28 12.32
CA THR A 53 1.37 8.90 12.92
C THR A 53 0.13 8.37 12.22
N VAL A 54 -1.00 8.36 12.95
CA VAL A 54 -2.29 7.89 12.41
C VAL A 54 -2.66 8.69 11.14
N GLU A 55 -2.46 10.00 11.14
CA GLU A 55 -2.77 10.87 10.00
C GLU A 55 -1.96 10.47 8.77
N ASN A 56 -0.67 10.18 8.94
CA ASN A 56 0.19 9.75 7.84
C ASN A 56 -0.19 8.36 7.32
N GLU A 57 -0.68 7.45 8.17
CA GLU A 57 -1.17 6.14 7.73
C GLU A 57 -2.48 6.28 6.94
N LEU A 58 -3.39 7.13 7.39
CA LEU A 58 -4.64 7.43 6.69
C LEU A 58 -4.39 8.07 5.32
N ASP A 59 -3.50 9.06 5.23
CA ASP A 59 -3.11 9.72 3.97
C ASP A 59 -2.51 8.74 2.96
N ARG A 60 -1.87 7.66 3.42
CA ARG A 60 -1.34 6.60 2.56
C ARG A 60 -2.44 5.65 2.08
N THR A 61 -3.26 5.16 3.01
CA THR A 61 -4.16 4.01 2.76
C THR A 61 -5.48 4.42 2.12
N ILE A 62 -6.09 5.53 2.56
CA ILE A 62 -7.42 5.94 2.08
C ILE A 62 -7.46 6.12 0.55
N PRO A 63 -6.57 6.91 -0.09
CA PRO A 63 -6.66 7.14 -1.53
C PRO A 63 -6.49 5.85 -2.35
N VAL A 64 -5.70 4.90 -1.85
CA VAL A 64 -5.50 3.59 -2.50
C VAL A 64 -6.76 2.75 -2.42
N ILE A 65 -7.37 2.67 -1.23
CA ILE A 65 -8.61 1.90 -1.01
C ILE A 65 -9.77 2.50 -1.81
N GLU A 66 -9.87 3.83 -1.88
CA GLU A 66 -10.88 4.53 -2.69
C GLU A 66 -10.69 4.21 -4.18
N SER A 67 -9.45 4.34 -4.70
CA SER A 67 -9.16 4.11 -6.11
C SER A 67 -9.39 2.67 -6.57
N ILE A 68 -9.24 1.67 -5.69
CA ILE A 68 -9.50 0.25 -6.01
C ILE A 68 -11.01 -0.04 -6.10
N ARG A 69 -11.85 0.77 -5.46
CA ARG A 69 -13.31 0.54 -5.38
C ARG A 69 -14.11 1.18 -6.52
N GLU A 70 -13.50 2.06 -7.31
CA GLU A 70 -14.10 2.70 -8.49
C GLU A 70 -14.08 1.77 -9.71
#